data_AF-A0A2P8VTL2-F1
#
_entry.id   AF-A0A2P8VTL2-F1
#
_cell.length_a   1.000
_cell.length_b   1.000
_cell.length_c   1.000
_cell.angle_alpha   90.00
_cell.angle_beta   90.00
_cell.angle_gamma   90.00
#
_symmetry.space_group_name_H-M   'P 1'
#
loop_
_entity.id
_entity.type
_entity.pdbx_description
1 polymer ?
#
loop_
_entity_poly.entity_id
_entity_poly.type
_entity_poly.pdbx_seq_one_letter_code
_entity_poly.pdbx_strand_id
1 'polypeptide(L)'
;MLSPLTYLKKNSFLRRGLYGLMATLMAITIGLATPTPSHAGLFDLIFQGIRYVQLGNMSQQDEVNLGTQIDRQLKAQGVRIYNRNSNINAYINEIGQRLAANSDRPNLPYTFQVVDDDSVNAFATTGGFVYIQTGLIKEAANESELAGVMAHEIGHITGRHAINQMRSQALASGVAGALEVRQDALVNIGVQLALQLPNSREAEYDADRRGFNNLGRAGYDTRGFISFMQKLEGGRTAEFLSTHPNPGNRVSNLQSMNSEGTYANNGVGTDANAYKNRIRGL
;
A
#
# COMPACT_ATOMS: atom_id res chain seq x y z
N MET A 1 30.02 -62.44 -32.84
CA MET A 1 30.32 -61.04 -33.18
C MET A 1 30.44 -60.26 -31.87
N LEU A 2 31.64 -59.75 -31.53
CA LEU A 2 31.83 -58.95 -30.31
C LEU A 2 31.16 -57.58 -30.49
N SER A 3 30.48 -57.07 -29.45
CA SER A 3 29.81 -55.77 -29.54
C SER A 3 30.85 -54.66 -29.79
N PRO A 4 30.50 -53.58 -30.52
CA PRO A 4 31.42 -52.47 -30.82
C PRO A 4 32.07 -51.87 -29.56
N LEU A 5 31.34 -51.86 -28.45
CA LEU A 5 31.78 -51.38 -27.14
C LEU A 5 32.87 -52.26 -26.52
N THR A 6 32.87 -53.56 -26.82
CA THR A 6 33.88 -54.50 -26.30
C THR A 6 35.22 -54.31 -27.01
N TYR A 7 35.23 -53.92 -28.28
CA TYR A 7 36.44 -53.66 -29.07
C TYR A 7 37.17 -52.39 -28.62
N LEU A 8 36.40 -51.33 -28.32
CA LEU A 8 36.91 -50.07 -27.74
C LEU A 8 37.57 -50.26 -26.37
N LYS A 9 37.12 -51.25 -25.59
CA LYS A 9 37.67 -51.53 -24.24
C LYS A 9 39.07 -52.17 -24.31
N LYS A 10 39.37 -52.93 -25.38
CA LYS A 10 40.60 -53.73 -25.52
C LYS A 10 41.72 -52.98 -26.24
N ASN A 11 41.39 -52.00 -27.08
CA ASN A 11 42.37 -51.25 -27.87
C ASN A 11 42.63 -49.86 -27.29
N SER A 12 43.73 -49.73 -26.53
CA SER A 12 44.10 -48.50 -25.81
C SER A 12 44.35 -47.31 -26.74
N PHE A 13 44.76 -47.55 -27.99
CA PHE A 13 45.01 -46.52 -28.99
C PHE A 13 43.71 -45.86 -29.46
N LEU A 14 42.70 -46.66 -29.82
CA LEU A 14 41.37 -46.17 -30.21
C LEU A 14 40.67 -45.41 -29.08
N ARG A 15 40.83 -45.88 -27.84
CA ARG A 15 40.26 -45.23 -26.67
C ARG A 15 40.87 -43.85 -26.40
N ARG A 16 42.20 -43.72 -26.56
CA ARG A 16 42.90 -42.42 -26.45
C ARG A 16 42.47 -41.46 -27.55
N GLY A 17 42.26 -41.93 -28.77
CA GLY A 17 41.74 -41.12 -29.88
C GLY A 17 40.32 -40.60 -29.60
N LEU A 18 39.43 -41.45 -29.09
CA LEU A 18 38.05 -41.05 -28.76
C LEU A 18 37.99 -40.03 -27.61
N TYR A 19 38.80 -40.20 -26.56
CA TYR A 19 38.89 -39.20 -25.49
C TYR A 19 39.49 -37.88 -25.96
N GLY A 20 40.48 -37.93 -26.85
CA GLY A 20 41.03 -36.73 -27.49
C GLY A 20 39.94 -35.97 -28.26
N LEU A 21 39.14 -36.68 -29.06
CA LEU A 21 38.06 -36.10 -29.85
C LEU A 21 36.96 -35.47 -28.97
N MET A 22 36.53 -36.19 -27.92
CA MET A 22 35.54 -35.68 -26.95
C MET A 22 36.06 -34.46 -26.18
N ALA A 23 37.34 -34.45 -25.79
CA ALA A 23 37.96 -33.31 -25.12
C ALA A 23 38.03 -32.09 -26.05
N THR A 24 38.39 -32.27 -27.32
CA THR A 24 38.37 -31.18 -28.31
C THR A 24 36.96 -30.65 -28.59
N LEU A 25 35.96 -31.53 -28.71
CA LEU A 25 34.56 -31.12 -28.89
C LEU A 25 34.06 -30.30 -27.70
N MET A 26 34.36 -30.75 -26.48
CA MET A 26 33.99 -30.06 -25.25
C MET A 26 34.71 -28.69 -25.12
N ALA A 27 35.99 -28.62 -25.49
CA ALA A 27 36.74 -27.36 -25.51
C ALA A 27 36.18 -26.35 -26.53
N ILE A 28 35.76 -26.82 -27.72
CA ILE A 28 35.14 -25.97 -28.75
C ILE A 28 33.77 -25.44 -28.28
N THR A 29 32.95 -26.27 -27.63
CA THR A 29 31.65 -25.82 -27.09
C THR A 29 31.77 -24.78 -25.98
N ILE A 30 32.82 -24.82 -25.17
CA ILE A 30 33.07 -23.82 -24.12
C ILE A 30 33.65 -22.54 -24.72
N GLY A 31 34.45 -22.64 -25.80
CA GLY A 31 35.06 -21.49 -26.47
C GLY A 31 34.12 -20.63 -27.34
N LEU A 32 32.96 -21.16 -27.75
CA LEU A 32 31.98 -20.45 -28.58
C LEU A 32 30.95 -19.62 -27.79
N ALA A 33 30.89 -19.81 -26.47
CA ALA A 33 30.19 -18.88 -25.59
C ALA A 33 31.15 -17.75 -25.21
N THR A 34 31.36 -16.79 -26.10
CA THR A 34 31.99 -15.53 -25.69
C THR A 34 31.03 -14.86 -24.71
N PRO A 35 31.33 -14.75 -23.40
CA PRO A 35 30.55 -13.86 -22.55
C PRO A 35 30.67 -12.48 -23.20
N THR A 36 29.55 -11.92 -23.64
CA THR A 36 29.53 -10.50 -23.99
C THR A 36 29.96 -9.76 -22.72
N PRO A 37 31.08 -9.03 -22.71
CA PRO A 37 31.46 -8.28 -21.53
C PRO A 37 30.37 -7.25 -21.30
N SER A 38 29.54 -7.46 -20.29
CA SER A 38 28.79 -6.39 -19.68
C SER A 38 29.84 -5.48 -19.06
N HIS A 39 30.12 -4.34 -19.71
CA HIS A 39 30.89 -3.27 -19.11
C HIS A 39 30.05 -2.64 -17.99
N ALA A 40 29.96 -3.34 -16.87
CA ALA A 40 29.49 -2.79 -15.61
C ALA A 40 30.71 -2.66 -14.70
N GLY A 41 31.03 -1.44 -14.30
CA GLY A 41 32.13 -1.21 -13.38
C GLY A 41 31.86 -1.88 -12.03
N LEU A 42 32.92 -2.17 -11.26
CA LEU A 42 32.79 -2.64 -9.87
C LEU A 42 31.89 -1.71 -9.03
N PHE A 43 31.92 -0.40 -9.33
CA PHE A 43 31.02 0.59 -8.73
C PHE A 43 29.56 0.41 -9.19
N ASP A 44 29.31 0.11 -10.47
CA ASP A 44 27.95 -0.22 -10.92
C ASP A 44 27.45 -1.48 -10.23
N LEU A 45 28.29 -2.52 -10.07
CA LEU A 45 27.89 -3.76 -9.38
C LEU A 45 27.66 -3.60 -7.86
N ILE A 46 28.33 -2.64 -7.21
CA ILE A 46 28.16 -2.35 -5.78
C ILE A 46 27.01 -1.35 -5.52
N PHE A 47 26.76 -0.43 -6.44
CA PHE A 47 25.75 0.64 -6.31
C PHE A 47 24.48 0.40 -7.15
N GLN A 48 24.43 -0.61 -8.02
CA GLN A 48 23.20 -1.07 -8.69
C GLN A 48 22.24 -1.65 -7.66
N GLY A 49 21.39 -0.78 -7.14
CA GLY A 49 20.34 -1.12 -6.19
C GLY A 49 20.06 -0.03 -5.17
N ILE A 50 20.96 0.94 -5.00
CA ILE A 50 20.77 2.03 -4.04
C ILE A 50 20.10 3.21 -4.76
N ARG A 51 18.77 3.21 -4.79
CA ARG A 51 17.99 4.37 -5.23
C ARG A 51 17.78 5.31 -4.05
N TYR A 52 18.10 6.58 -4.24
CA TYR A 52 17.82 7.64 -3.27
C TYR A 52 16.55 8.39 -3.67
N VAL A 53 15.80 8.85 -2.67
CA VAL A 53 14.59 9.65 -2.87
C VAL A 53 14.70 10.95 -2.09
N GLN A 54 14.45 12.07 -2.76
CA GLN A 54 14.35 13.39 -2.13
C GLN A 54 12.96 13.58 -1.54
N LEU A 55 12.88 13.71 -0.22
CA LEU A 55 11.60 13.79 0.48
C LEU A 55 10.91 15.16 0.37
N GLY A 56 11.68 16.23 0.15
CA GLY A 56 11.15 17.59 0.02
C GLY A 56 10.47 17.89 -1.31
N ASN A 57 10.79 17.14 -2.37
CA ASN A 57 10.27 17.34 -3.72
C ASN A 57 9.98 16.00 -4.42
N MET A 58 9.41 15.04 -3.67
CA MET A 58 9.09 13.72 -4.20
C MET A 58 8.03 13.86 -5.30
N SER A 59 8.34 13.38 -6.51
CA SER A 59 7.40 13.35 -7.62
C SER A 59 6.23 12.41 -7.34
N GLN A 60 5.09 12.62 -8.01
CA GLN A 60 3.96 11.70 -7.91
C GLN A 60 4.34 10.26 -8.31
N GLN A 61 5.20 10.10 -9.33
CA GLN A 61 5.62 8.78 -9.77
C GLN A 61 6.50 8.08 -8.72
N ASP A 62 7.41 8.80 -8.06
CA ASP A 62 8.21 8.25 -6.97
C ASP A 62 7.35 7.86 -5.79
N GLU A 63 6.33 8.67 -5.49
CA GLU A 63 5.33 8.39 -4.45
C GLU A 63 4.58 7.08 -4.73
N VAL A 64 4.10 6.87 -5.96
CA VAL A 64 3.44 5.63 -6.39
C VAL A 64 4.39 4.43 -6.34
N ASN A 65 5.62 4.60 -6.80
CA ASN A 65 6.64 3.53 -6.78
C ASN A 65 7.00 3.11 -5.35
N LEU A 66 7.07 4.08 -4.42
CA LEU A 66 7.32 3.85 -3.00
C LEU A 66 6.13 3.12 -2.36
N GLY A 67 4.91 3.59 -2.60
CA GLY A 67 3.68 2.93 -2.15
C GLY A 67 3.57 1.48 -2.60
N THR A 68 3.92 1.20 -3.87
CA THR A 68 3.93 -0.15 -4.43
C THR A 68 4.93 -1.09 -3.75
N GLN A 69 6.04 -0.56 -3.21
CA GLN A 69 7.01 -1.36 -2.46
C GLN A 69 6.56 -1.58 -1.01
N ILE A 70 5.98 -0.55 -0.39
CA ILE A 70 5.36 -0.67 0.93
C ILE A 70 4.24 -1.71 0.91
N ASP A 71 3.35 -1.69 -0.09
CA ASP A 71 2.29 -2.69 -0.26
C ASP A 71 2.83 -4.12 -0.34
N ARG A 72 3.86 -4.34 -1.17
CA ARG A 72 4.52 -5.65 -1.28
C ARG A 72 5.09 -6.10 0.05
N GLN A 73 5.73 -5.20 0.78
CA GLN A 73 6.34 -5.49 2.07
C GLN A 73 5.30 -5.74 3.17
N LEU A 74 4.19 -4.99 3.20
CA LEU A 74 3.07 -5.22 4.12
C LEU A 74 2.49 -6.63 3.95
N LYS A 75 2.26 -7.04 2.69
CA LYS A 75 1.80 -8.40 2.36
C LYS A 75 2.80 -9.47 2.80
N ALA A 76 4.09 -9.22 2.58
CA ALA A 76 5.16 -10.13 3.04
C ALA A 76 5.24 -10.21 4.57
N GLN A 77 4.87 -9.15 5.29
CA GLN A 77 4.83 -9.10 6.75
C GLN A 77 3.52 -9.59 7.38
N GLY A 78 2.58 -10.08 6.57
CA GLY A 78 1.39 -10.78 7.06
C GLY A 78 0.07 -10.02 6.90
N VAL A 79 0.04 -8.86 6.23
CA VAL A 79 -1.23 -8.25 5.81
C VAL A 79 -1.90 -9.15 4.78
N ARG A 80 -3.01 -9.79 5.17
CA ARG A 80 -3.74 -10.74 4.33
C ARG A 80 -4.90 -10.06 3.61
N ILE A 81 -4.91 -10.11 2.29
CA ILE A 81 -6.02 -9.57 1.49
C ILE A 81 -7.21 -10.52 1.55
N TYR A 82 -8.39 -9.98 1.83
CA TYR A 82 -9.65 -10.71 1.82
C TYR A 82 -9.99 -11.15 0.39
N ASN A 83 -10.10 -12.46 0.17
CA ASN A 83 -10.32 -13.06 -1.15
C ASN A 83 -11.53 -14.02 -1.20
N ARG A 84 -12.30 -14.12 -0.10
CA ARG A 84 -13.43 -15.05 0.00
C ARG A 84 -14.65 -14.63 -0.83
N ASN A 85 -14.79 -13.32 -1.09
CA ASN A 85 -15.91 -12.79 -1.87
C ASN A 85 -15.50 -11.55 -2.66
N SER A 86 -15.41 -11.68 -3.98
CA SER A 86 -15.03 -10.59 -4.89
C SER A 86 -16.06 -9.46 -4.95
N ASN A 87 -17.32 -9.71 -4.62
CA ASN A 87 -18.36 -8.67 -4.63
C ASN A 87 -18.12 -7.62 -3.54
N ILE A 88 -17.62 -8.04 -2.38
CA ILE A 88 -17.23 -7.12 -1.31
C ILE A 88 -16.06 -6.26 -1.76
N ASN A 89 -15.03 -6.88 -2.36
CA ASN A 89 -13.89 -6.14 -2.90
C ASN A 89 -14.32 -5.11 -3.98
N ALA A 90 -15.20 -5.51 -4.89
CA ALA A 90 -15.73 -4.63 -5.92
C ALA A 90 -16.54 -3.47 -5.32
N TYR A 91 -17.35 -3.75 -4.30
CA TYR A 91 -18.17 -2.75 -3.62
C TYR A 91 -17.32 -1.73 -2.85
N ILE A 92 -16.30 -2.18 -2.11
CA ILE A 92 -15.36 -1.29 -1.42
C ILE A 92 -14.58 -0.45 -2.45
N ASN A 93 -14.15 -1.05 -3.56
CA ASN A 93 -13.52 -0.30 -4.64
C ASN A 93 -14.48 0.73 -5.27
N GLU A 94 -15.76 0.41 -5.47
CA GLU A 94 -16.77 1.35 -5.99
C GLU A 94 -16.88 2.60 -5.10
N ILE A 95 -17.01 2.41 -3.79
CA ILE A 95 -17.05 3.52 -2.80
C ILE A 95 -15.75 4.32 -2.89
N GLY A 96 -14.61 3.64 -2.83
CA GLY A 96 -13.29 4.26 -2.82
C GLY A 96 -13.01 5.09 -4.08
N GLN A 97 -13.28 4.56 -5.27
CA GLN A 97 -13.07 5.27 -6.53
C GLN A 97 -13.97 6.49 -6.66
N ARG A 98 -15.23 6.40 -6.19
CA ARG A 98 -16.15 7.55 -6.14
C ARG A 98 -15.60 8.68 -5.25
N LEU A 99 -15.05 8.34 -4.08
CA LEU A 99 -14.44 9.30 -3.17
C LEU A 99 -13.16 9.90 -3.77
N ALA A 100 -12.27 9.06 -4.30
CA ALA A 100 -10.99 9.46 -4.89
C ALA A 100 -11.17 10.43 -6.06
N ALA A 101 -12.15 10.19 -6.94
CA ALA A 101 -12.47 11.05 -8.07
C ALA A 101 -12.90 12.47 -7.64
N ASN A 102 -13.37 12.64 -6.40
CA ASN A 102 -13.80 13.91 -5.82
C ASN A 102 -12.80 14.50 -4.82
N SER A 103 -11.60 13.90 -4.73
CA SER A 103 -10.52 14.34 -3.84
C SER A 103 -9.66 15.45 -4.45
N ASP A 104 -8.75 16.01 -3.66
CA ASP A 104 -7.78 17.02 -4.14
C ASP A 104 -6.68 16.43 -5.06
N ARG A 105 -6.54 15.09 -5.12
CA ARG A 105 -5.55 14.41 -6.00
C ARG A 105 -6.20 13.28 -6.82
N PRO A 106 -7.20 13.57 -7.67
CA PRO A 106 -8.03 12.54 -8.32
C PRO A 106 -7.26 11.68 -9.35
N ASN A 107 -6.09 12.16 -9.81
CA ASN A 107 -5.28 11.48 -10.82
C ASN A 107 -4.25 10.48 -10.23
N LEU A 108 -4.29 10.21 -8.92
CA LEU A 108 -3.50 9.13 -8.33
C LEU A 108 -4.10 7.76 -8.68
N PRO A 109 -3.28 6.72 -8.86
CA PRO A 109 -3.77 5.36 -9.09
C PRO A 109 -4.25 4.72 -7.79
N TYR A 110 -5.40 5.15 -7.27
CA TYR A 110 -5.93 4.65 -6.02
C TYR A 110 -6.24 3.14 -6.08
N THR A 111 -5.76 2.42 -5.07
CA THR A 111 -5.97 0.98 -4.90
C THR A 111 -6.57 0.74 -3.52
N PHE A 112 -7.82 0.28 -3.50
CA PHE A 112 -8.54 -0.05 -2.27
C PHE A 112 -8.48 -1.56 -2.03
N GLN A 113 -7.97 -1.96 -0.87
CA GLN A 113 -7.75 -3.35 -0.52
C GLN A 113 -8.52 -3.71 0.74
N VAL A 114 -9.35 -4.75 0.67
CA VAL A 114 -9.98 -5.31 1.86
C VAL A 114 -8.99 -6.24 2.55
N VAL A 115 -8.76 -6.02 3.83
CA VAL A 115 -7.84 -6.80 4.67
C VAL A 115 -8.66 -7.76 5.53
N ASP A 116 -8.27 -9.04 5.50
CA ASP A 116 -8.90 -10.12 6.27
C ASP A 116 -8.46 -10.06 7.74
N ASP A 117 -9.07 -9.12 8.46
CA ASP A 117 -8.82 -8.83 9.86
C ASP A 117 -10.13 -8.32 10.50
N ASP A 118 -10.49 -8.89 11.65
CA ASP A 118 -11.72 -8.58 12.38
C ASP A 118 -11.57 -7.33 13.27
N SER A 119 -10.37 -6.75 13.35
CA SER A 119 -10.18 -5.46 13.99
C SER A 119 -10.88 -4.35 13.20
N VAL A 120 -11.41 -3.37 13.92
CA VAL A 120 -12.04 -2.20 13.30
C VAL A 120 -10.94 -1.19 13.04
N ASN A 121 -10.41 -1.24 11.82
CA ASN A 121 -9.38 -0.31 11.39
C ASN A 121 -9.42 -0.06 9.87
N ALA A 122 -8.85 1.06 9.46
CA ALA A 122 -8.43 1.34 8.09
C ALA A 122 -7.13 2.15 8.14
N PHE A 123 -6.34 2.08 7.09
CA PHE A 123 -5.14 2.89 6.99
C PHE A 123 -4.81 3.16 5.53
N ALA A 124 -4.13 4.26 5.27
CA ALA A 124 -3.56 4.57 3.97
C ALA A 124 -2.03 4.62 4.02
N THR A 125 -1.42 4.17 2.92
CA THR A 125 0.00 4.45 2.66
C THR A 125 0.13 5.43 1.51
N THR A 126 1.36 5.77 1.17
CA THR A 126 1.63 6.68 0.06
C THR A 126 1.26 6.07 -1.31
N GLY A 127 1.12 6.91 -2.33
CA GLY A 127 0.92 6.44 -3.71
C GLY A 127 -0.50 5.97 -4.06
N GLY A 128 -1.49 6.18 -3.19
CA GLY A 128 -2.89 5.84 -3.46
C GLY A 128 -3.38 4.53 -2.85
N PHE A 129 -2.59 3.85 -2.03
CA PHE A 129 -2.98 2.57 -1.43
C PHE A 129 -3.77 2.79 -0.13
N VAL A 130 -4.97 2.23 -0.07
CA VAL A 130 -5.88 2.30 1.08
C VAL A 130 -6.30 0.89 1.48
N TYR A 131 -6.26 0.60 2.77
CA TYR A 131 -6.52 -0.72 3.35
C TYR A 131 -7.71 -0.62 4.31
N ILE A 132 -8.70 -1.48 4.11
CA ILE A 132 -9.97 -1.46 4.85
C ILE A 132 -10.14 -2.83 5.49
N GLN A 133 -10.13 -2.90 6.82
CA GLN A 133 -10.28 -4.18 7.50
C GLN A 133 -11.73 -4.66 7.52
N THR A 134 -11.94 -5.99 7.49
CA THR A 134 -13.29 -6.55 7.53
C THR A 134 -14.06 -6.20 8.80
N GLY A 135 -13.38 -6.02 9.93
CA GLY A 135 -13.99 -5.53 11.17
C GLY A 135 -14.62 -4.15 11.01
N LEU A 136 -13.94 -3.23 10.31
CA LEU A 136 -14.48 -1.90 10.02
C LEU A 136 -15.75 -1.96 9.16
N ILE A 137 -15.74 -2.80 8.13
CA ILE A 137 -16.90 -2.97 7.25
C ILE A 137 -18.10 -3.51 8.06
N LYS A 138 -17.87 -4.43 9.01
CA LYS A 138 -18.91 -4.99 9.89
C LYS A 138 -19.43 -3.97 10.93
N GLU A 139 -18.58 -3.07 11.43
CA GLU A 139 -18.94 -2.09 12.47
C GLU A 139 -19.73 -0.89 11.92
N ALA A 140 -19.49 -0.50 10.66
CA ALA A 140 -20.25 0.56 10.02
C ALA A 140 -21.75 0.20 9.93
N ALA A 141 -22.63 1.11 10.32
CA ALA A 141 -24.07 0.88 10.30
C ALA A 141 -24.70 1.07 8.91
N ASN A 142 -24.05 1.85 8.06
CA ASN A 142 -24.46 2.13 6.69
C ASN A 142 -23.24 2.52 5.83
N GLU A 143 -23.46 2.65 4.52
CA GLU A 143 -22.40 2.98 3.55
C GLU A 143 -21.78 4.36 3.82
N SER A 144 -22.57 5.33 4.31
CA SER A 144 -22.08 6.69 4.58
C SER A 144 -21.08 6.76 5.73
N GLU A 145 -21.26 5.93 6.77
CA GLU A 145 -20.26 5.78 7.85
C GLU A 145 -18.95 5.21 7.33
N LEU A 146 -19.02 4.10 6.57
CA LEU A 146 -17.85 3.48 5.96
C LEU A 146 -17.14 4.44 4.98
N ALA A 147 -17.91 5.11 4.12
CA ALA A 147 -17.39 6.11 3.18
C ALA A 147 -16.73 7.28 3.92
N GLY A 148 -17.23 7.67 5.09
CA GLY A 148 -16.60 8.68 5.93
C GLY A 148 -15.19 8.30 6.38
N VAL A 149 -15.00 7.08 6.87
CA VAL A 149 -13.67 6.56 7.26
C VAL A 149 -12.76 6.45 6.03
N MET A 150 -13.26 5.94 4.91
CA MET A 150 -12.47 5.86 3.68
C MET A 150 -12.08 7.25 3.14
N ALA A 151 -12.95 8.25 3.28
CA ALA A 151 -12.67 9.62 2.88
C ALA A 151 -11.60 10.25 3.76
N HIS A 152 -11.58 9.94 5.06
CA HIS A 152 -10.52 10.31 5.99
C HIS A 152 -9.15 9.74 5.56
N GLU A 153 -9.09 8.46 5.20
CA GLU A 153 -7.86 7.83 4.68
C GLU A 153 -7.37 8.48 3.37
N ILE A 154 -8.29 8.84 2.46
CA ILE A 154 -7.95 9.62 1.27
C ILE A 154 -7.46 11.03 1.65
N GLY A 155 -7.98 11.60 2.74
CA GLY A 155 -7.48 12.83 3.36
C GLY A 155 -5.99 12.73 3.73
N HIS A 156 -5.55 11.63 4.34
CA HIS A 156 -4.14 11.39 4.63
C HIS A 156 -3.25 11.34 3.37
N ILE A 157 -3.74 10.70 2.29
CA ILE A 157 -3.02 10.62 1.01
C ILE A 157 -2.91 12.00 0.35
N THR A 158 -4.01 12.74 0.31
CA THR A 158 -4.06 14.07 -0.31
C THR A 158 -3.25 15.11 0.47
N GLY A 159 -3.21 15.00 1.80
CA GLY A 159 -2.33 15.79 2.68
C GLY A 159 -0.87 15.33 2.70
N ARG A 160 -0.52 14.22 2.03
CA ARG A 160 0.82 13.60 2.01
C ARG A 160 1.36 13.32 3.42
N HIS A 161 0.48 12.99 4.39
CA HIS A 161 0.85 12.85 5.80
C HIS A 161 1.89 11.75 6.02
N ALA A 162 1.72 10.60 5.36
CA ALA A 162 2.71 9.51 5.42
C ALA A 162 4.10 9.98 4.95
N ILE A 163 4.19 10.72 3.85
CA ILE A 163 5.48 11.22 3.34
C ILE A 163 6.14 12.19 4.34
N ASN A 164 5.35 13.09 4.93
CA ASN A 164 5.85 14.02 5.94
C ASN A 164 6.35 13.29 7.18
N GLN A 165 5.63 12.27 7.63
CA GLN A 165 6.03 11.45 8.78
C GLN A 165 7.26 10.59 8.47
N MET A 166 7.34 10.00 7.27
CA MET A 166 8.54 9.28 6.82
C MET A 166 9.77 10.20 6.81
N ARG A 167 9.59 11.47 6.40
CA ARG A 167 10.65 12.48 6.45
C ARG A 167 11.11 12.77 7.87
N SER A 168 10.18 13.02 8.77
CA SER A 168 10.50 13.26 10.18
C SER A 168 11.23 12.06 10.79
N GLN A 169 10.75 10.83 10.52
CA GLN A 169 11.36 9.61 11.04
C GLN A 169 12.75 9.36 10.43
N ALA A 170 12.94 9.60 9.14
CA ALA A 170 14.23 9.42 8.47
C ALA A 170 15.28 10.41 9.00
N LEU A 171 14.88 11.65 9.28
CA LEU A 171 15.73 12.66 9.92
C LEU A 171 16.07 12.24 11.37
N ALA A 172 15.07 11.85 12.15
CA ALA A 172 15.27 11.43 13.54
C ALA A 172 16.18 10.19 13.67
N SER A 173 16.10 9.27 12.69
CA SER A 173 16.90 8.04 12.67
C SER A 173 18.30 8.23 12.06
N GLY A 174 18.64 9.44 11.58
CA GLY A 174 19.93 9.74 10.95
C GLY A 174 20.15 9.06 9.59
N VAL A 175 19.11 8.45 9.00
CA VAL A 175 19.19 7.77 7.70
C VAL A 175 18.96 8.72 6.53
N ALA A 176 18.54 9.95 6.80
CA ALA A 176 18.49 11.04 5.84
C ALA A 176 19.85 11.75 5.79
N GLY A 177 20.55 11.61 4.66
CA GLY A 177 21.78 12.36 4.39
C GLY A 177 21.48 13.82 4.03
N ALA A 178 21.98 14.30 2.89
CA ALA A 178 21.69 15.63 2.35
C ALA A 178 20.27 15.76 1.76
N LEU A 179 19.24 15.39 2.54
CA LEU A 179 17.81 15.30 2.15
C LEU A 179 17.43 14.12 1.24
N GLU A 180 18.38 13.23 1.00
CA GLU A 180 18.20 11.99 0.27
C GLU A 180 18.18 10.81 1.24
N VAL A 181 17.22 9.91 1.04
CA VAL A 181 17.09 8.67 1.83
C VAL A 181 17.10 7.49 0.87
N ARG A 182 17.79 6.43 1.26
CA ARG A 182 17.75 5.17 0.51
C ARG A 182 16.32 4.64 0.47
N GLN A 183 15.91 4.15 -0.70
CA GLN A 183 14.54 3.70 -0.93
C GLN A 183 14.14 2.53 -0.04
N ASP A 184 15.03 1.58 0.22
CA ASP A 184 14.77 0.44 1.11
C ASP A 184 14.56 0.88 2.57
N ALA A 185 15.35 1.84 3.04
CA ALA A 185 15.16 2.46 4.36
C ALA A 185 13.80 3.16 4.44
N LEU A 186 13.40 3.89 3.39
CA LEU A 186 12.08 4.51 3.34
C LEU A 186 10.95 3.48 3.32
N VAL A 187 11.07 2.40 2.56
CA VAL A 187 10.05 1.33 2.55
C VAL A 187 9.87 0.76 3.97
N ASN A 188 10.97 0.47 4.68
CA ASN A 188 10.91 -0.04 6.05
C ASN A 188 10.24 0.95 7.01
N ILE A 189 10.59 2.25 6.91
CA ILE A 189 9.92 3.30 7.68
C ILE A 189 8.43 3.33 7.35
N GLY A 190 8.06 3.30 6.07
CA GLY A 190 6.66 3.39 5.64
C GLY A 190 5.80 2.24 6.12
N VAL A 191 6.37 1.03 6.13
CA VAL A 191 5.71 -0.17 6.69
C VAL A 191 5.54 -0.03 8.20
N GLN A 192 6.59 0.44 8.90
CA GLN A 192 6.49 0.70 10.33
C GLN A 192 5.41 1.74 10.66
N LEU A 193 5.34 2.83 9.89
CA LEU A 193 4.31 3.85 10.06
C LEU A 193 2.91 3.27 9.91
N ALA A 194 2.69 2.52 8.83
CA ALA A 194 1.39 1.93 8.51
C ALA A 194 0.87 0.97 9.59
N LEU A 195 1.77 0.27 10.30
CA LEU A 195 1.41 -0.76 11.25
C LEU A 195 1.44 -0.31 12.72
N GLN A 196 2.22 0.72 13.07
CA GLN A 196 2.61 0.92 14.47
C GLN A 196 2.55 2.36 14.94
N LEU A 197 2.68 3.35 14.05
CA LEU A 197 2.88 4.73 14.50
C LEU A 197 1.62 5.57 14.30
N PRO A 198 1.10 6.19 15.38
CA PRO A 198 -0.04 7.07 15.26
C PRO A 198 0.30 8.29 14.42
N ASN A 199 -0.72 8.84 13.78
CA ASN A 199 -0.63 10.14 13.12
C ASN A 199 -0.51 11.28 14.14
N SER A 200 0.01 12.43 13.69
CA SER A 200 0.01 13.65 14.50
C SER A 200 -1.40 14.24 14.60
N ARG A 201 -1.65 15.05 15.64
CA ARG A 201 -2.94 15.73 15.83
C ARG A 201 -3.28 16.63 14.65
N GLU A 202 -2.28 17.34 14.13
CA GLU A 202 -2.40 18.23 12.97
C GLU A 202 -2.77 17.46 11.70
N ALA A 203 -2.15 16.29 11.49
CA ALA A 203 -2.47 15.41 10.38
C ALA A 203 -3.91 14.87 10.48
N GLU A 204 -4.37 14.51 11.68
CA GLU A 204 -5.75 14.06 11.89
C GLU A 204 -6.78 15.16 11.59
N TYR A 205 -6.56 16.40 12.04
CA TYR A 205 -7.47 17.51 11.70
C TYR A 205 -7.46 17.86 10.20
N ASP A 206 -6.30 17.79 9.56
CA ASP A 206 -6.21 18.03 8.13
C ASP A 206 -6.92 16.93 7.33
N ALA A 207 -6.74 15.67 7.73
CA ALA A 207 -7.41 14.52 7.14
C ALA A 207 -8.93 14.55 7.37
N ASP A 208 -9.39 14.94 8.57
CA ASP A 208 -10.81 15.18 8.84
C ASP A 208 -11.41 16.20 7.88
N ARG A 209 -10.74 17.35 7.76
CA ARG A 209 -11.23 18.47 6.93
C ARG A 209 -11.29 18.05 5.46
N ARG A 210 -10.26 17.38 4.95
CA ARG A 210 -10.23 16.88 3.57
C ARG A 210 -11.24 15.77 3.35
N GLY A 211 -11.30 14.80 4.26
CA GLY A 211 -12.21 13.66 4.20
C GLY A 211 -13.67 14.10 4.20
N PHE A 212 -14.04 15.02 5.11
CA PHE A 212 -15.39 15.60 5.15
C PHE A 212 -15.76 16.26 3.81
N ASN A 213 -14.85 17.04 3.23
CA ASN A 213 -15.07 17.68 1.94
C ASN A 213 -15.16 16.67 0.78
N ASN A 214 -14.28 15.67 0.74
CA ASN A 214 -14.29 14.62 -0.28
C ASN A 214 -15.60 13.83 -0.23
N LEU A 215 -16.07 13.49 0.98
CA LEU A 215 -17.33 12.80 1.23
C LEU A 215 -18.53 13.62 0.72
N GLY A 216 -18.57 14.90 1.08
CA GLY A 216 -19.63 15.82 0.63
C GLY A 216 -19.64 16.03 -0.89
N ARG A 217 -18.47 16.27 -1.51
CA ARG A 217 -18.33 16.40 -2.98
C ARG A 217 -18.76 15.12 -3.72
N ALA A 218 -18.48 13.95 -3.13
CA ALA A 218 -18.92 12.67 -3.66
C ALA A 218 -20.44 12.44 -3.51
N GLY A 219 -21.17 13.31 -2.81
CA GLY A 219 -22.62 13.26 -2.64
C GLY A 219 -23.11 12.32 -1.54
N TYR A 220 -22.22 11.88 -0.65
CA TYR A 220 -22.57 11.10 0.54
C TYR A 220 -23.13 11.99 1.65
N ASP A 221 -23.87 11.38 2.58
CA ASP A 221 -24.31 12.07 3.79
C ASP A 221 -23.13 12.24 4.77
N THR A 222 -22.68 13.49 4.93
CA THR A 222 -21.55 13.85 5.79
C THR A 222 -21.76 13.51 7.27
N ARG A 223 -23.00 13.31 7.71
CA ARG A 223 -23.31 12.86 9.07
C ARG A 223 -22.85 11.43 9.34
N GLY A 224 -22.65 10.62 8.30
CA GLY A 224 -22.05 9.28 8.42
C GLY A 224 -20.65 9.35 9.06
N PHE A 225 -19.82 10.29 8.62
CA PHE A 225 -18.48 10.44 9.19
C PHE A 225 -18.53 10.85 10.67
N ILE A 226 -19.39 11.84 11.00
CA ILE A 226 -19.61 12.29 12.38
C ILE A 226 -20.10 11.14 13.26
N SER A 227 -21.10 10.38 12.80
CA SER A 227 -21.70 9.25 13.51
C SER A 227 -20.67 8.16 13.79
N PHE A 228 -19.81 7.84 12.82
CA PHE A 228 -18.76 6.86 13.03
C PHE A 228 -17.74 7.34 14.07
N MET A 229 -17.28 8.59 13.97
CA MET A 229 -16.35 9.16 14.97
C MET A 229 -16.93 9.16 16.40
N GLN A 230 -18.23 9.41 16.54
CA GLN A 230 -18.93 9.30 17.83
C GLN A 230 -18.95 7.87 18.38
N LYS A 231 -19.06 6.84 17.51
CA LYS A 231 -18.97 5.43 17.95
C LYS A 231 -17.59 5.11 18.53
N LEU A 232 -16.53 5.66 17.93
CA LEU A 232 -15.15 5.48 18.41
C LEU A 232 -14.96 6.10 19.79
N GLU A 233 -15.44 7.33 20.00
CA GLU A 233 -15.40 8.02 21.31
C GLU A 233 -16.18 7.25 22.40
N GLY A 234 -17.22 6.52 22.01
CA GLY A 234 -17.99 5.65 22.90
C GLY A 234 -17.27 4.38 23.37
N GLY A 235 -15.98 4.20 23.02
CA GLY A 235 -15.11 3.14 23.56
C GLY A 235 -15.29 1.76 22.91
N ARG A 236 -16.02 1.67 21.79
CA ARG A 236 -16.28 0.38 21.10
C ARG A 236 -15.11 -0.10 20.24
N THR A 237 -14.07 0.73 20.06
CA THR A 237 -13.14 0.57 18.93
C THR A 237 -11.71 1.04 19.24
N ALA A 238 -11.02 0.31 20.13
CA ALA A 238 -9.69 0.71 20.62
C ALA A 238 -8.58 0.73 19.55
N GLU A 239 -8.66 -0.14 18.54
CA GLU A 239 -7.61 -0.28 17.53
C GLU A 239 -7.52 0.95 16.61
N PHE A 240 -8.64 1.41 16.06
CA PHE A 240 -8.68 2.62 15.21
C PHE A 240 -8.10 3.85 15.93
N LEU A 241 -8.43 4.03 17.21
CA LEU A 241 -7.93 5.18 18.00
C LEU A 241 -6.43 5.09 18.32
N SER A 242 -5.82 3.91 18.18
CA SER A 242 -4.39 3.72 18.40
C SER A 242 -3.56 4.25 17.23
N THR A 243 -4.09 4.22 16.00
CA THR A 243 -3.47 4.80 14.81
C THR A 243 -3.98 6.21 14.49
N HIS A 244 -5.23 6.52 14.85
CA HIS A 244 -5.89 7.81 14.65
C HIS A 244 -6.30 8.44 15.98
N PRO A 245 -5.36 9.06 16.72
CA PRO A 245 -5.67 9.61 18.04
C PRO A 245 -6.74 10.71 17.93
N ASN A 246 -7.66 10.72 18.89
CA ASN A 246 -8.66 11.77 19.01
C ASN A 246 -8.22 12.81 20.07
N PRO A 247 -7.76 14.01 19.66
CA PRO A 247 -7.40 15.08 20.59
C PRO A 247 -8.59 15.70 21.37
N GLY A 248 -9.81 15.20 21.20
CA GLY A 248 -11.00 15.53 22.02
C GLY A 248 -12.00 16.50 21.38
N ASN A 249 -11.73 17.01 20.18
CA ASN A 249 -12.51 18.04 19.49
C ASN A 249 -12.76 17.72 18.00
N ARG A 250 -12.40 16.52 17.52
CA ARG A 250 -12.60 16.13 16.11
C ARG A 250 -14.09 16.08 15.77
N VAL A 251 -14.90 15.44 16.61
CA VAL A 251 -16.35 15.37 16.43
C VAL A 251 -16.99 16.77 16.42
N SER A 252 -16.63 17.64 17.36
CA SER A 252 -17.16 19.01 17.40
C SER A 252 -16.77 19.82 16.16
N ASN A 253 -15.54 19.64 15.64
CA ASN A 253 -15.10 20.32 14.44
C ASN A 253 -15.90 19.85 13.21
N LEU A 254 -16.09 18.55 13.04
CA LEU A 254 -16.90 17.99 11.96
C LEU A 254 -18.36 18.44 12.05
N GLN A 255 -18.91 18.55 13.26
CA GLN A 255 -20.25 19.11 13.50
C GLN A 255 -20.34 20.59 13.09
N SER A 256 -19.32 21.40 13.42
CA SER A 256 -19.24 22.80 12.96
C SER A 256 -19.25 22.88 11.44
N MET A 257 -18.38 22.12 10.77
CA MET A 257 -18.29 22.07 9.31
C MET A 257 -19.62 21.66 8.66
N ASN A 258 -20.34 20.71 9.25
CA ASN A 258 -21.65 20.30 8.78
C ASN A 258 -22.72 21.39 8.97
N SER A 259 -22.68 22.11 10.10
CA SER A 259 -23.62 23.19 10.39
C SER A 259 -23.42 24.44 9.52
N GLU A 260 -22.18 24.67 9.07
CA GLU A 260 -21.81 25.75 8.14
C GLU A 260 -22.31 25.50 6.71
N GLY A 261 -22.88 24.32 6.43
CA GLY A 261 -23.84 24.13 5.34
C GLY A 261 -23.26 23.99 3.93
N THR A 262 -22.01 23.53 3.79
CA THR A 262 -21.41 23.32 2.45
C THR A 262 -22.04 22.16 1.68
N TYR A 263 -22.56 21.14 2.38
CA TYR A 263 -23.16 19.94 1.77
C TYR A 263 -24.53 19.65 2.37
N ALA A 264 -25.44 19.13 1.55
CA ALA A 264 -26.84 18.98 1.93
C ALA A 264 -27.07 17.78 2.87
N ASN A 265 -28.01 17.92 3.82
CA ASN A 265 -28.39 16.89 4.82
C ASN A 265 -29.14 15.66 4.23
N ASN A 266 -29.07 15.44 2.92
CA ASN A 266 -29.80 14.39 2.19
C ASN A 266 -28.89 13.61 1.21
N GLY A 267 -27.59 13.51 1.54
CA GLY A 267 -26.66 12.68 0.79
C GLY A 267 -27.00 11.19 0.79
N VAL A 268 -26.33 10.42 -0.07
CA VAL A 268 -26.58 8.99 -0.23
C VAL A 268 -25.90 8.15 0.86
N GLY A 269 -26.14 6.84 0.85
CA GLY A 269 -25.43 5.88 1.71
C GLY A 269 -26.02 5.68 3.10
N THR A 270 -27.20 6.24 3.39
CA THR A 270 -27.84 6.18 4.71
C THR A 270 -28.72 4.94 4.93
N ASP A 271 -29.02 4.16 3.89
CA ASP A 271 -29.82 2.94 3.99
C ASP A 271 -29.02 1.77 4.58
N ALA A 272 -29.27 1.48 5.86
CA ALA A 272 -28.62 0.39 6.60
C ALA A 272 -28.97 -1.01 6.05
N ASN A 273 -30.18 -1.20 5.50
CA ASN A 273 -30.59 -2.50 4.97
C ASN A 273 -29.92 -2.77 3.62
N ALA A 274 -29.86 -1.75 2.75
CA ALA A 274 -29.10 -1.82 1.50
C ALA A 274 -27.63 -2.15 1.79
N TYR A 275 -27.00 -1.44 2.74
CA TYR A 275 -25.62 -1.71 3.16
C TYR A 275 -25.41 -3.15 3.63
N LYS A 276 -26.22 -3.61 4.60
CA LYS A 276 -26.14 -5.00 5.13
C LYS A 276 -26.31 -6.07 4.05
N ASN A 277 -27.14 -5.80 3.05
CA ASN A 277 -27.31 -6.71 1.92
C ASN A 277 -26.07 -6.75 1.01
N ARG A 278 -25.40 -5.60 0.80
CA ARG A 278 -24.18 -5.50 -0.02
C ARG A 278 -22.99 -6.20 0.64
N ILE A 279 -22.87 -6.12 1.96
CA ILE A 279 -21.79 -6.77 2.72
C ILE A 279 -22.10 -8.19 3.19
N ARG A 280 -23.24 -8.77 2.73
CA ARG A 280 -23.63 -10.13 3.11
C ARG A 280 -22.56 -11.14 2.66
N GLY A 281 -22.03 -11.90 3.61
CA GLY A 281 -20.96 -12.87 3.36
C GLY A 281 -19.57 -12.44 3.85
N LEU A 282 -19.45 -11.26 4.46
CA LEU A 282 -18.43 -11.00 5.49
C LEU A 282 -18.78 -11.71 6.80
#